data_AF-A0A8J8SWE1-F1
#
_entry.id   AF-A0A8J8SWE1-F1
#
_cell.length_a   1.000
_cell.length_b   1.000
_cell.length_c   1.000
_cell.angle_alpha   90.00
_cell.angle_beta   90.00
_cell.angle_gamma   90.00
#
_symmetry.space_group_name_H-M   'P 1'
#
loop_
_entity.id
_entity.type
_entity.pdbx_description
1 polymer ?
#
loop_
_entity_poly.entity_id
_entity_poly.type
_entity_poly.pdbx_seq_one_letter_code
_entity_poly.pdbx_strand_id
1 'polypeptide(L)'
;MNTDFNSTAMLNNLDQYLNLNGTVNSNTGPTNGFSNQPIRSNNTASEEEQIKLQQLMNDLNNIRENQRSCGLTPVGDLFRGRVSDIEETIHSLYQMIKARIADQDYRAQAREKLNKMEMERGEASDQVARLRAVNEKLQNENKELKNQLTSMDLKFKQERERFTQQLDELNKRVLQVTSKETQYKHEIKSKEQVIDKLKDTYRKKMFDQAKPQSITGSLEILQYHTISATGQQQQTVGAVPTDTKYSSMDFQLMISRSQDDIVRRVCDENGELKECLKALQKEMFDIVDLKATIYRNRFEAELSSHDASTPFDAVRHDLDKIREELFSLPFDQAGRELVVKFQRNFSKLRDFMERVDRDIAQLSVFSASRKGDDGENGENEEMEYGDENGGDYANEVVSPKGTRKQAKKAQPPRKFKGISTVGQLKHLLRNYDALVEGQHSLLNQSISKMAKIPPADELTSTFQRFQLLKDSELDEMRRFIEDNKSVMAAQYKEFEHERRQFEEMNQRMEGEKMRISEERERVEAEVRRIRELNREMTQSLHLSTK
;
A
#
# COMPACT_ATOMS: atom_id res chain seq x y z
N MET A 1 -14.22 -2.22 -29.32
CA MET A 1 -15.69 -2.32 -29.23
C MET A 1 -16.20 -0.94 -28.86
N ASN A 2 -16.61 -0.15 -29.87
CA ASN A 2 -17.18 1.18 -29.69
C ASN A 2 -18.67 1.03 -29.38
N THR A 3 -19.13 1.67 -28.31
CA THR A 3 -20.55 1.93 -28.07
C THR A 3 -20.70 3.40 -27.73
N ASP A 4 -20.73 4.23 -28.77
CA ASP A 4 -21.19 5.60 -28.68
C ASP A 4 -22.70 5.57 -28.43
N PHE A 5 -23.08 5.89 -27.20
CA PHE A 5 -24.46 5.99 -26.78
C PHE A 5 -25.02 7.34 -27.26
N ASN A 6 -25.74 7.27 -28.38
CA ASN A 6 -26.24 8.38 -29.17
C ASN A 6 -27.26 9.23 -28.40
N SER A 7 -26.79 10.21 -27.61
CA SER A 7 -27.63 11.14 -26.84
C SER A 7 -28.39 12.13 -27.73
N THR A 8 -28.03 12.24 -29.01
CA THR A 8 -28.67 13.10 -30.01
C THR A 8 -30.06 12.60 -30.42
N ALA A 9 -30.35 11.29 -30.27
CA ALA A 9 -31.64 10.73 -30.65
C ALA A 9 -32.78 11.00 -29.65
N MET A 10 -32.45 11.32 -28.39
CA MET A 10 -33.44 11.64 -27.35
C MET A 10 -33.87 13.12 -27.38
N LEU A 11 -33.02 14.03 -27.85
CA LEU A 11 -33.36 15.45 -27.98
C LEU A 11 -34.28 15.71 -29.17
N ASN A 12 -34.14 14.98 -30.28
CA ASN A 12 -35.03 15.11 -31.44
C ASN A 12 -36.47 14.61 -31.19
N ASN A 13 -36.70 13.78 -30.17
CA ASN A 13 -38.04 13.31 -29.81
C ASN A 13 -38.79 14.31 -28.92
N LEU A 14 -38.10 15.26 -28.28
CA LEU A 14 -38.76 16.25 -27.41
C LEU A 14 -39.26 17.48 -28.19
N ASP A 15 -38.61 17.82 -29.30
CA ASP A 15 -39.10 18.86 -30.23
C ASP A 15 -40.34 18.44 -31.02
N GLN A 16 -40.60 17.13 -31.14
CA GLN A 16 -41.81 16.61 -31.80
C GLN A 16 -43.10 16.78 -30.98
N TYR A 17 -42.99 17.03 -29.66
CA TYR A 17 -44.16 17.23 -28.79
C TYR A 17 -44.53 18.70 -28.53
N LEU A 18 -43.71 19.65 -28.98
CA LEU A 18 -43.97 21.09 -28.81
C LEU A 18 -44.49 21.79 -30.06
N ASN A 19 -44.70 21.05 -31.16
CA ASN A 19 -45.15 21.61 -32.44
C ASN A 19 -46.60 21.24 -32.81
N LEU A 20 -47.50 21.27 -31.82
CA LEU A 20 -48.95 21.22 -32.01
C LEU A 20 -49.54 22.62 -31.80
N ASN A 21 -49.29 23.52 -32.75
CA ASN A 21 -50.18 24.65 -33.06
C ASN A 21 -49.82 25.23 -34.42
N GLY A 22 -50.73 25.07 -35.39
CA GLY A 22 -50.75 25.85 -36.62
C GLY A 22 -50.56 25.07 -37.92
N THR A 23 -51.48 24.18 -38.26
CA THR A 23 -51.66 23.75 -39.67
C THR A 23 -53.11 23.99 -40.07
N VAL A 24 -53.37 25.21 -40.57
CA VAL A 24 -54.58 25.51 -41.33
C VAL A 24 -54.49 24.75 -42.65
N ASN A 25 -55.39 23.79 -42.81
CA ASN A 25 -55.49 22.94 -43.98
C ASN A 25 -56.27 23.70 -45.07
N SER A 26 -55.58 24.31 -46.03
CA SER A 26 -56.20 24.88 -47.23
C SER A 26 -55.84 24.01 -48.44
N ASN A 27 -56.77 23.14 -48.84
CA ASN A 27 -56.64 22.34 -50.04
C ASN A 27 -57.99 22.24 -50.77
N THR A 28 -58.17 23.04 -51.81
CA THR A 28 -59.02 22.72 -52.98
C THR A 28 -58.55 23.55 -54.18
N GLY A 29 -57.89 22.90 -55.15
CA GLY A 29 -57.82 23.39 -56.54
C GLY A 29 -59.03 22.91 -57.36
N PRO A 30 -58.97 22.96 -58.70
CA PRO A 30 -59.31 24.11 -59.53
C PRO A 30 -60.49 23.80 -60.49
N THR A 31 -61.23 24.79 -60.99
CA THR A 31 -61.90 24.69 -62.31
C THR A 31 -62.43 26.05 -62.83
N ASN A 32 -62.33 26.18 -64.15
CA ASN A 32 -62.80 27.26 -65.03
C ASN A 32 -64.30 27.56 -64.95
N GLY A 33 -64.68 28.77 -65.37
CA GLY A 33 -65.99 29.00 -65.98
C GLY A 33 -66.58 30.38 -65.78
N PHE A 34 -66.18 31.34 -66.62
CA PHE A 34 -66.96 32.56 -66.85
C PHE A 34 -68.33 32.19 -67.47
N SER A 35 -69.41 32.51 -66.78
CA SER A 35 -70.77 32.61 -67.33
C SER A 35 -71.51 33.73 -66.59
N ASN A 36 -71.85 34.78 -67.34
CA ASN A 36 -72.71 35.90 -66.94
C ASN A 36 -74.08 35.43 -66.41
N GLN A 37 -74.60 36.10 -65.37
CA GLN A 37 -76.01 36.50 -65.11
C GLN A 37 -76.10 37.13 -63.68
N PRO A 38 -77.16 37.88 -63.33
CA PRO A 38 -77.01 39.20 -62.72
C PRO A 38 -77.53 39.31 -61.27
N ILE A 39 -77.02 40.34 -60.58
CA ILE A 39 -77.65 41.18 -59.55
C ILE A 39 -78.83 40.55 -58.78
N ARG A 40 -78.59 40.14 -57.53
CA ARG A 40 -79.59 40.12 -56.43
C ARG A 40 -78.91 40.19 -55.04
N SER A 41 -78.98 41.37 -54.41
CA SER A 41 -79.70 41.65 -53.15
C SER A 41 -79.03 41.23 -51.83
N ASN A 42 -78.23 42.15 -51.25
CA ASN A 42 -78.12 42.62 -49.85
C ASN A 42 -78.38 41.73 -48.60
N ASN A 43 -78.45 40.39 -48.68
CA ASN A 43 -78.69 39.54 -47.49
C ASN A 43 -77.57 38.52 -47.15
N THR A 44 -76.52 38.37 -47.96
CA THR A 44 -75.47 37.35 -47.74
C THR A 44 -74.50 37.67 -46.61
N ALA A 45 -74.33 38.95 -46.25
CA ALA A 45 -73.45 39.35 -45.15
C ALA A 45 -73.95 38.83 -43.78
N SER A 46 -75.27 38.74 -43.59
CA SER A 46 -75.87 38.27 -42.34
C SER A 46 -75.75 36.76 -42.11
N GLU A 47 -75.73 35.95 -43.18
CA GLU A 47 -75.54 34.49 -43.07
C GLU A 47 -74.06 34.15 -42.81
N GLU A 48 -73.14 34.88 -43.44
CA GLU A 48 -71.70 34.70 -43.22
C GLU A 48 -71.29 35.07 -41.79
N GLU A 49 -71.88 36.12 -41.22
CA GLU A 49 -71.68 36.49 -39.81
C GLU A 49 -72.23 35.44 -38.83
N GLN A 50 -73.37 34.82 -39.15
CA GLN A 50 -73.93 33.74 -38.32
C GLN A 50 -73.06 32.49 -38.34
N ILE A 51 -72.50 32.12 -39.49
CA ILE A 51 -71.58 30.98 -39.60
C ILE A 51 -70.29 31.26 -38.79
N LYS A 52 -69.74 32.47 -38.88
CA LYS A 52 -68.56 32.87 -38.10
C LYS A 52 -68.84 32.82 -36.60
N LEU A 53 -70.00 33.33 -36.16
CA LEU A 53 -70.40 33.30 -34.76
C LEU A 53 -70.56 31.85 -34.24
N GLN A 54 -71.17 30.97 -35.03
CA GLN A 54 -71.31 29.55 -34.69
C GLN A 54 -69.95 28.84 -34.56
N GLN A 55 -69.00 29.16 -35.45
CA GLN A 55 -67.64 28.63 -35.38
C GLN A 55 -66.91 29.12 -34.12
N LEU A 56 -67.01 30.41 -33.80
CA LEU A 56 -66.47 31.01 -32.57
C LEU A 56 -67.05 30.36 -31.29
N MET A 57 -68.34 30.04 -31.27
CA MET A 57 -68.95 29.33 -30.13
C MET A 57 -68.44 27.89 -30.00
N ASN A 58 -68.23 27.20 -31.12
CA ASN A 58 -67.65 25.85 -31.11
C ASN A 58 -66.20 25.88 -30.60
N ASP A 59 -65.40 26.84 -31.05
CA ASP A 59 -64.01 27.01 -30.58
C ASP A 59 -63.96 27.33 -29.09
N LEU A 60 -64.85 28.20 -28.59
CA LEU A 60 -64.96 28.51 -27.17
C LEU A 60 -65.31 27.25 -26.34
N ASN A 61 -66.21 26.40 -26.82
CA ASN A 61 -66.56 25.15 -26.15
C ASN A 61 -65.39 24.15 -26.16
N ASN A 62 -64.66 24.04 -27.26
CA ASN A 62 -63.44 23.22 -27.34
C ASN A 62 -62.38 23.69 -26.35
N ILE A 63 -62.17 25.01 -26.22
CA ILE A 63 -61.25 25.60 -25.24
C ILE A 63 -61.66 25.23 -23.81
N ARG A 64 -62.95 25.34 -23.48
CA ARG A 64 -63.46 24.99 -22.15
C ARG A 64 -63.27 23.51 -21.82
N GLU A 65 -63.52 22.64 -22.80
CA GLU A 65 -63.33 21.20 -22.62
C GLU A 65 -61.86 20.85 -22.40
N ASN A 66 -60.95 21.45 -23.18
CA ASN A 66 -59.51 21.31 -22.99
C ASN A 66 -59.03 21.84 -21.63
N GLN A 67 -59.58 22.96 -21.17
CA GLN A 67 -59.25 23.48 -19.84
C GLN A 67 -59.69 22.51 -18.75
N ARG A 68 -60.90 21.95 -18.86
CA ARG A 68 -61.41 20.95 -17.90
C ARG A 68 -60.57 19.67 -17.91
N SER A 69 -60.17 19.19 -19.08
CA SER A 69 -59.33 17.98 -19.17
C SER A 69 -57.93 18.19 -18.58
N CYS A 70 -57.42 19.42 -18.60
CA CYS A 70 -56.21 19.83 -17.91
C CYS A 70 -56.42 20.17 -16.41
N GLY A 71 -57.62 20.00 -15.87
CA GLY A 71 -57.94 20.32 -14.47
C GLY A 71 -58.01 21.82 -14.15
N LEU A 72 -58.17 22.66 -15.16
CA LEU A 72 -58.28 24.12 -15.04
C LEU A 72 -59.75 24.56 -15.03
N THR A 73 -60.00 25.73 -14.45
CA THR A 73 -61.33 26.36 -14.52
C THR A 73 -61.61 26.81 -15.97
N PRO A 74 -62.75 26.46 -16.57
CA PRO A 74 -63.09 26.87 -17.93
C PRO A 74 -63.35 28.39 -18.02
N VAL A 75 -63.06 29.00 -19.17
CA VAL A 75 -63.42 30.40 -19.44
C VAL A 75 -64.93 30.63 -19.48
N GLY A 76 -65.39 31.79 -18.99
CA GLY A 76 -66.80 32.19 -19.03
C GLY A 76 -67.28 32.59 -20.44
N ASP A 77 -68.59 32.83 -20.60
CA ASP A 77 -69.18 33.15 -21.92
C ASP A 77 -69.03 34.63 -22.27
N LEU A 78 -67.94 34.97 -22.95
CA LEU A 78 -67.62 36.36 -23.30
C LEU A 78 -68.62 37.00 -24.28
N PHE A 79 -69.41 36.21 -25.02
CA PHE A 79 -70.42 36.74 -25.95
C PHE A 79 -71.64 37.31 -25.22
N ARG A 80 -71.88 36.89 -23.96
CA ARG A 80 -72.98 37.41 -23.13
C ARG A 80 -72.62 38.69 -22.38
N GLY A 81 -71.32 39.00 -22.24
CA GLY A 81 -70.82 40.19 -21.56
C GLY A 81 -71.23 40.32 -20.08
N ARG A 82 -71.58 39.21 -19.40
CA ARG A 82 -71.92 39.24 -17.98
C ARG A 82 -70.66 39.35 -17.14
N VAL A 83 -70.74 40.08 -16.03
CA VAL A 83 -69.61 40.26 -15.10
C VAL A 83 -69.05 38.90 -14.62
N SER A 84 -69.92 37.94 -14.30
CA SER A 84 -69.51 36.59 -13.87
C SER A 84 -68.71 35.83 -14.94
N ASP A 85 -69.09 35.96 -16.21
CA ASP A 85 -68.40 35.30 -17.33
C ASP A 85 -66.99 35.90 -17.55
N ILE A 86 -66.86 37.21 -17.32
CA ILE A 86 -65.58 37.91 -17.37
C ILE A 86 -64.69 37.48 -16.19
N GLU A 87 -65.25 37.39 -14.98
CA GLU A 87 -64.54 36.93 -13.78
C GLU A 87 -64.03 35.48 -13.91
N GLU A 88 -64.88 34.55 -14.39
CA GLU A 88 -64.49 33.17 -14.68
C GLU A 88 -63.33 33.09 -15.69
N THR A 89 -63.39 33.94 -16.73
CA THR A 89 -62.33 34.01 -17.74
C THR A 89 -61.02 34.55 -17.16
N ILE A 90 -61.07 35.61 -16.35
CA ILE A 90 -59.89 36.15 -15.67
C ILE A 90 -59.29 35.10 -14.72
N HIS A 91 -60.14 34.39 -13.97
CA HIS A 91 -59.69 33.36 -13.05
C HIS A 91 -59.01 32.18 -13.77
N SER A 92 -59.60 31.73 -14.88
CA SER A 92 -59.01 30.72 -15.76
C SER A 92 -57.63 31.13 -16.29
N LEU A 93 -57.52 32.36 -16.81
CA LEU A 93 -56.25 32.91 -17.30
C LEU A 93 -55.21 33.02 -16.17
N TYR A 94 -55.62 33.47 -14.99
CA TYR A 94 -54.73 33.56 -13.82
C TYR A 94 -54.20 32.18 -13.40
N GLN A 95 -55.04 31.16 -13.35
CA GLN A 95 -54.61 29.79 -13.06
C GLN A 95 -53.63 29.26 -14.11
N MET A 96 -53.88 29.51 -15.41
CA MET A 96 -52.97 29.10 -16.48
C MET A 96 -51.60 29.78 -16.37
N ILE A 97 -51.56 31.08 -16.08
CA ILE A 97 -50.31 31.82 -15.88
C ILE A 97 -49.56 31.25 -14.67
N LYS A 98 -50.24 31.03 -13.55
CA LYS A 98 -49.63 30.46 -12.33
C LYS A 98 -49.08 29.05 -12.58
N ALA A 99 -49.83 28.20 -13.28
CA ALA A 99 -49.39 26.86 -13.66
C ALA A 99 -48.19 26.90 -14.60
N ARG A 100 -48.16 27.85 -15.54
CA ARG A 100 -47.03 28.03 -16.46
C ARG A 100 -45.75 28.47 -15.76
N ILE A 101 -45.85 29.39 -14.80
CA ILE A 101 -44.71 29.82 -13.98
C ILE A 101 -44.18 28.62 -13.17
N ALA A 102 -45.06 27.86 -12.52
CA ALA A 102 -44.67 26.67 -11.76
C ALA A 102 -44.00 25.58 -12.64
N ASP A 103 -44.50 25.34 -13.85
CA ASP A 103 -43.88 24.44 -14.84
C ASP A 103 -42.49 24.95 -15.25
N GLN A 104 -42.34 26.26 -15.48
CA GLN A 104 -41.05 26.84 -15.84
C GLN A 104 -40.02 26.71 -14.71
N ASP A 105 -40.42 26.98 -13.46
CA ASP A 105 -39.57 26.82 -12.29
C ASP A 105 -39.18 25.36 -12.07
N TYR A 106 -40.12 24.44 -12.21
CA TYR A 106 -39.86 23.00 -12.11
C TYR A 106 -38.85 22.54 -13.17
N ARG A 107 -39.01 22.99 -14.44
CA ARG A 107 -38.05 22.68 -15.51
C ARG A 107 -36.67 23.27 -15.25
N ALA A 108 -36.60 24.48 -14.69
CA ALA A 108 -35.34 25.11 -14.32
C ALA A 108 -34.61 24.28 -13.23
N GLN A 109 -35.31 23.91 -12.16
CA GLN A 109 -34.77 23.05 -11.09
C GLN A 109 -34.36 21.67 -11.62
N ALA A 110 -35.15 21.07 -12.51
CA ALA A 110 -34.81 19.79 -13.13
C ALA A 110 -33.53 19.86 -13.98
N ARG A 111 -33.34 20.96 -14.75
CA ARG A 111 -32.12 21.20 -15.53
C ARG A 111 -30.91 21.43 -14.63
N GLU A 112 -31.05 22.21 -13.56
CA GLU A 112 -29.98 22.44 -12.60
C GLU A 112 -29.54 21.13 -11.94
N LYS A 113 -30.50 20.30 -11.50
CA LYS A 113 -30.22 18.98 -10.91
C LYS A 113 -29.55 18.04 -11.93
N LEU A 114 -29.97 18.07 -13.19
CA LEU A 114 -29.37 17.28 -14.25
C LEU A 114 -27.92 17.70 -14.51
N ASN A 115 -27.66 19.00 -14.63
CA ASN A 115 -26.31 19.55 -14.80
C ASN A 115 -25.39 19.17 -13.63
N LYS A 116 -25.90 19.25 -12.39
CA LYS A 116 -25.15 18.81 -11.20
C LYS A 116 -24.78 17.33 -11.27
N MET A 117 -25.75 16.46 -11.60
CA MET A 117 -25.47 15.03 -11.76
C MET A 117 -24.50 14.73 -12.92
N GLU A 118 -24.54 15.51 -14.01
CA GLU A 118 -23.60 15.38 -15.12
C GLU A 118 -22.17 15.77 -14.73
N MET A 119 -22.01 16.83 -13.93
CA MET A 119 -20.71 17.22 -13.35
C MET A 119 -20.17 16.14 -12.41
N GLU A 120 -20.98 15.67 -11.46
CA GLU A 120 -20.60 14.59 -10.53
C GLU A 120 -20.21 13.31 -11.29
N ARG A 121 -20.95 12.96 -12.35
CA ARG A 121 -20.62 11.84 -13.24
C ARG A 121 -19.28 12.05 -13.94
N GLY A 122 -18.98 13.26 -14.40
CA GLY A 122 -17.71 13.63 -15.01
C GLY A 122 -16.55 13.46 -14.05
N GLU A 123 -16.65 14.02 -12.84
CA GLU A 123 -15.64 13.91 -11.79
C GLU A 123 -15.37 12.46 -11.39
N ALA A 124 -16.44 11.66 -11.23
CA ALA A 124 -16.32 10.24 -10.95
C ALA A 124 -15.63 9.47 -12.10
N SER A 125 -15.93 9.83 -13.36
CA SER A 125 -15.28 9.24 -14.53
C SER A 125 -13.77 9.53 -14.55
N ASP A 126 -13.38 10.78 -14.30
CA ASP A 126 -11.99 11.20 -14.22
C ASP A 126 -11.24 10.52 -13.07
N GLN A 127 -11.90 10.36 -11.92
CA GLN A 127 -11.34 9.62 -10.80
C GLN A 127 -11.10 8.15 -11.16
N VAL A 128 -12.05 7.51 -11.85
CA VAL A 128 -11.88 6.13 -12.35
C VAL A 128 -10.71 6.04 -13.34
N ALA A 129 -10.55 7.01 -14.24
CA ALA A 129 -9.44 7.04 -15.18
C ALA A 129 -8.08 7.15 -14.46
N ARG A 130 -7.97 8.05 -13.47
CA ARG A 130 -6.77 8.18 -12.63
C ARG A 130 -6.46 6.88 -11.88
N LEU A 131 -7.46 6.26 -11.25
CA LEU A 131 -7.28 5.00 -10.53
C LEU A 131 -6.84 3.86 -11.45
N ARG A 132 -7.35 3.80 -12.69
CA ARG A 132 -6.90 2.82 -13.68
C ARG A 132 -5.43 2.99 -14.05
N ALA A 133 -4.97 4.22 -14.28
CA ALA A 133 -3.57 4.50 -14.61
C ALA A 133 -2.62 4.11 -13.46
N VAL A 134 -3.00 4.40 -12.21
CA VAL A 134 -2.25 3.97 -11.02
C VAL A 134 -2.22 2.44 -10.91
N ASN A 135 -3.34 1.77 -11.15
CA ASN A 135 -3.42 0.31 -11.09
C ASN A 135 -2.53 -0.36 -12.15
N GLU A 136 -2.49 0.18 -13.36
CA GLU A 136 -1.60 -0.29 -14.43
C GLU A 136 -0.12 -0.10 -14.05
N LYS A 137 0.24 1.06 -13.48
CA LYS A 137 1.59 1.31 -12.97
C LYS A 137 1.99 0.28 -11.90
N LEU A 138 1.13 0.06 -10.90
CA LEU A 138 1.37 -0.90 -9.82
C LEU A 138 1.44 -2.36 -10.32
N GLN A 139 0.70 -2.71 -11.37
CA GLN A 139 0.80 -4.03 -11.99
C GLN A 139 2.15 -4.24 -12.69
N ASN A 140 2.65 -3.21 -13.37
CA ASN A 140 3.95 -3.26 -14.02
C ASN A 140 5.09 -3.37 -13.00
N GLU A 141 5.03 -2.58 -11.93
CA GLU A 141 6.00 -2.63 -10.82
C GLU A 141 5.99 -3.99 -10.12
N ASN A 142 4.81 -4.55 -9.83
CA ASN A 142 4.70 -5.91 -9.29
C ASN A 142 5.32 -6.98 -10.20
N LYS A 143 5.14 -6.84 -11.52
CA LYS A 143 5.74 -7.76 -12.49
C LYS A 143 7.27 -7.64 -12.49
N GLU A 144 7.80 -6.43 -12.40
CA GLU A 144 9.24 -6.19 -12.33
C GLU A 144 9.85 -6.75 -11.05
N LEU A 145 9.26 -6.44 -9.88
CA LEU A 145 9.71 -6.96 -8.59
C LEU A 145 9.67 -8.49 -8.55
N LYS A 146 8.63 -9.12 -9.11
CA LYS A 146 8.54 -10.57 -9.22
C LYS A 146 9.66 -11.17 -10.08
N ASN A 147 10.03 -10.50 -11.17
CA ASN A 147 11.14 -10.93 -12.02
C ASN A 147 12.49 -10.77 -11.30
N GLN A 148 12.68 -9.67 -10.57
CA GLN A 148 13.89 -9.45 -9.76
C GLN A 148 14.02 -10.51 -8.67
N LEU A 149 12.94 -10.81 -7.95
CA LEU A 149 12.91 -11.85 -6.92
C LEU A 149 13.29 -13.21 -7.50
N THR A 150 12.69 -13.59 -8.62
CA THR A 150 13.00 -14.87 -9.31
C THR A 150 14.47 -14.93 -9.75
N SER A 151 15.04 -13.80 -10.19
CA SER A 151 16.46 -13.71 -10.56
C SER A 151 17.38 -13.85 -9.36
N MET A 152 17.06 -13.21 -8.23
CA MET A 152 17.83 -13.35 -6.98
C MET A 152 17.78 -14.76 -6.43
N ASP A 153 16.60 -15.40 -6.42
CA ASP A 153 16.44 -16.80 -5.99
C ASP A 153 17.32 -17.74 -6.83
N LEU A 154 17.38 -17.51 -8.14
CA LEU A 154 18.24 -18.29 -9.03
C LEU A 154 19.73 -18.09 -8.68
N LYS A 155 20.16 -16.85 -8.41
CA LYS A 155 21.54 -16.55 -7.99
C LYS A 155 21.88 -17.21 -6.66
N PHE A 156 21.01 -17.09 -5.65
CA PHE A 156 21.21 -17.74 -4.36
C PHE A 156 21.28 -19.26 -4.48
N LYS A 157 20.46 -19.86 -5.34
CA LYS A 157 20.54 -21.29 -5.62
C LYS A 157 21.89 -21.68 -6.23
N GLN A 158 22.38 -20.91 -7.21
CA GLN A 158 23.69 -21.12 -7.83
C GLN A 158 24.85 -20.96 -6.83
N GLU A 159 24.80 -19.93 -5.97
CA GLU A 159 25.81 -19.73 -4.93
C GLU A 159 25.81 -20.85 -3.88
N ARG A 160 24.63 -21.30 -3.45
CA ARG A 160 24.49 -22.43 -2.55
C ARG A 160 25.08 -23.71 -3.15
N GLU A 161 24.81 -23.99 -4.42
CA GLU A 161 25.40 -25.13 -5.13
C GLU A 161 26.93 -25.00 -5.22
N ARG A 162 27.46 -23.80 -5.49
CA ARG A 162 28.90 -23.52 -5.50
C ARG A 162 29.56 -23.75 -4.13
N PHE A 163 28.98 -23.25 -3.04
CA PHE A 163 29.50 -23.46 -1.70
C PHE A 163 29.46 -24.94 -1.30
N THR A 164 28.40 -25.65 -1.69
CA THR A 164 28.29 -27.10 -1.46
C THR A 164 29.44 -27.83 -2.15
N GLN A 165 29.74 -27.50 -3.41
CA GLN A 165 30.87 -28.09 -4.14
C GLN A 165 32.22 -27.79 -3.47
N GLN A 166 32.43 -26.54 -3.02
CA GLN A 166 33.67 -26.16 -2.31
C GLN A 166 33.83 -26.92 -0.99
N LEU A 167 32.72 -27.12 -0.25
CA LEU A 167 32.72 -27.87 1.00
C LEU A 167 33.05 -29.36 0.76
N ASP A 168 32.50 -29.96 -0.29
CA ASP A 168 32.82 -31.33 -0.69
C ASP A 168 34.30 -31.49 -1.10
N GLU A 169 34.86 -30.52 -1.84
CA GLU A 169 36.28 -30.51 -2.20
C GLU A 169 37.18 -30.36 -0.98
N LEU A 170 36.83 -29.48 -0.04
CA LEU A 170 37.57 -29.29 1.19
C LEU A 170 37.56 -30.57 2.04
N ASN A 171 36.40 -31.20 2.18
CA ASN A 171 36.27 -32.48 2.89
C ASN A 171 37.14 -33.58 2.27
N LYS A 172 37.22 -33.65 0.93
CA LYS A 172 38.14 -34.58 0.23
C LYS A 172 39.60 -34.30 0.57
N ARG A 173 40.02 -33.03 0.61
CA ARG A 173 41.40 -32.65 0.98
C ARG A 173 41.70 -32.97 2.44
N VAL A 174 40.78 -32.66 3.36
CA VAL A 174 40.90 -33.00 4.79
C VAL A 174 41.09 -34.51 4.96
N LEU A 175 40.30 -35.33 4.26
CA LEU A 175 40.43 -36.78 4.32
C LEU A 175 41.80 -37.26 3.81
N GLN A 176 42.32 -36.67 2.72
CA GLN A 176 43.66 -36.99 2.20
C GLN A 176 44.76 -36.62 3.18
N VAL A 177 44.69 -35.44 3.80
CA VAL A 177 45.67 -35.00 4.81
C VAL A 177 45.62 -35.90 6.03
N THR A 178 44.43 -36.23 6.53
CA THR A 178 44.24 -37.14 7.68
C THR A 178 44.83 -38.54 7.40
N SER A 179 44.65 -39.04 6.17
CA SER A 179 45.26 -40.30 5.73
C SER A 179 46.79 -40.23 5.75
N LYS A 180 47.38 -39.16 5.21
CA LYS A 180 48.84 -38.93 5.24
C LYS A 180 49.39 -38.76 6.65
N GLU A 181 48.68 -38.03 7.51
CA GLU A 181 49.04 -37.86 8.92
C GLU A 181 49.11 -39.22 9.62
N THR A 182 48.09 -40.06 9.40
CA THR A 182 48.06 -41.43 9.94
C THR A 182 49.25 -42.25 9.44
N GLN A 183 49.57 -42.16 8.15
CA GLN A 183 50.74 -42.83 7.56
C GLN A 183 52.06 -42.37 8.21
N TYR A 184 52.28 -41.06 8.34
CA TYR A 184 53.49 -40.52 8.97
C TYR A 184 53.59 -40.88 10.45
N LYS A 185 52.47 -40.92 11.17
CA LYS A 185 52.42 -41.36 12.56
C LYS A 185 52.88 -42.81 12.71
N HIS A 186 52.50 -43.69 11.78
CA HIS A 186 52.98 -45.08 11.75
C HIS A 186 54.47 -45.16 11.40
N GLU A 187 54.96 -44.35 10.46
CA GLU A 187 56.37 -44.30 10.09
C GLU A 187 57.25 -43.80 11.25
N ILE A 188 56.81 -42.75 11.95
CA ILE A 188 57.50 -42.23 13.14
C ILE A 188 57.60 -43.30 14.22
N LYS A 189 56.49 -43.97 14.57
CA LYS A 189 56.51 -45.08 15.54
C LYS A 189 57.46 -46.20 15.15
N SER A 190 57.54 -46.54 13.86
CA SER A 190 58.49 -47.53 13.35
C SER A 190 59.94 -47.08 13.55
N LYS A 191 60.26 -45.81 13.25
CA LYS A 191 61.59 -45.23 13.46
C LYS A 191 61.96 -45.12 14.94
N GLU A 192 61.01 -44.77 15.81
CA GLU A 192 61.19 -44.76 17.26
C GLU A 192 61.60 -46.14 17.79
N GLN A 193 60.93 -47.21 17.34
CA GLN A 193 61.31 -48.59 17.72
C GLN A 193 62.73 -48.97 17.27
N VAL A 194 63.18 -48.50 16.11
CA VAL A 194 64.56 -48.72 15.64
C VAL A 194 65.56 -47.95 16.50
N ILE A 195 65.24 -46.70 16.85
CA ILE A 195 66.06 -45.87 17.74
C ILE A 195 66.20 -46.55 19.10
N ASP A 196 65.12 -47.09 19.66
CA ASP A 196 65.16 -47.76 20.96
C ASP A 196 66.05 -49.01 20.92
N LYS A 197 65.96 -49.83 19.86
CA LYS A 197 66.88 -50.97 19.64
C LYS A 197 68.35 -50.54 19.52
N LEU A 198 68.62 -49.43 18.84
CA LEU A 198 69.96 -48.87 18.70
C LEU A 198 70.49 -48.37 20.05
N LYS A 199 69.66 -47.67 20.84
CA LYS A 199 70.01 -47.24 22.21
C LYS A 199 70.35 -48.44 23.09
N ASP A 200 69.58 -49.52 23.03
CA ASP A 200 69.84 -50.73 23.81
C ASP A 200 71.13 -51.43 23.37
N THR A 201 71.36 -51.52 22.06
CA THR A 201 72.61 -52.05 21.50
C THR A 201 73.83 -51.22 21.93
N TYR A 202 73.70 -49.90 21.93
CA TYR A 202 74.75 -48.98 22.38
C TYR A 202 75.05 -49.15 23.86
N ARG A 203 74.00 -49.20 24.71
CA ARG A 203 74.15 -49.48 26.15
C ARG A 203 74.89 -50.80 26.39
N LYS A 204 74.53 -51.86 25.66
CA LYS A 204 75.19 -53.17 25.77
C LYS A 204 76.68 -53.11 25.40
N LYS A 205 77.05 -52.45 24.30
CA LYS A 205 78.45 -52.28 23.88
C LYS A 205 79.28 -51.44 24.85
N MET A 206 78.69 -50.38 25.43
CA MET A 206 79.37 -49.56 26.45
C MET A 206 79.63 -50.35 27.74
N PHE A 207 78.69 -51.21 28.15
CA PHE A 207 78.88 -52.10 29.31
C PHE A 207 79.87 -53.25 29.04
N ASP A 208 79.91 -53.80 27.82
CA ASP A 208 80.85 -54.85 27.43
C ASP A 208 82.30 -54.34 27.24
N GLN A 209 82.49 -53.03 27.02
CA GLN A 209 83.83 -52.39 26.93
C GLN A 209 84.27 -51.68 28.22
N ALA A 210 83.43 -51.62 29.25
CA ALA A 210 83.80 -51.06 30.54
C ALA A 210 84.62 -52.05 31.38
N LYS A 211 85.93 -52.15 31.10
CA LYS A 211 86.88 -52.25 32.22
C LYS A 211 86.78 -50.94 33.01
N PRO A 212 86.77 -50.96 34.35
CA PRO A 212 86.61 -49.75 35.13
C PRO A 212 87.89 -48.92 35.01
N GLN A 213 87.88 -47.89 34.18
CA GLN A 213 88.80 -46.77 34.32
C GLN A 213 87.99 -45.54 34.70
N SER A 214 88.29 -45.05 35.90
CA SER A 214 87.85 -43.77 36.41
C SER A 214 88.39 -42.65 35.51
N ILE A 215 87.52 -41.91 34.85
CA ILE A 215 87.82 -40.54 34.45
C ILE A 215 86.63 -39.68 34.85
N THR A 216 86.75 -39.12 36.04
CA THR A 216 86.14 -37.86 36.46
C THR A 216 86.56 -36.76 35.48
N GLY A 217 85.60 -36.23 34.73
CA GLY A 217 85.76 -35.08 33.86
C GLY A 217 84.39 -34.46 33.61
N SER A 218 84.03 -33.49 34.43
CA SER A 218 82.86 -32.64 34.31
C SER A 218 82.85 -31.91 32.97
N LEU A 219 81.92 -32.28 32.08
CA LEU A 219 81.57 -31.46 30.94
C LEU A 219 80.24 -30.77 31.27
N GLU A 220 80.32 -29.55 31.81
CA GLU A 220 79.16 -28.70 31.99
C GLU A 220 78.59 -28.34 30.62
N ILE A 221 77.34 -28.74 30.43
CA ILE A 221 76.53 -28.54 29.24
C ILE A 221 76.19 -27.06 29.15
N LEU A 222 76.60 -26.42 28.06
CA LEU A 222 76.18 -25.07 27.66
C LEU A 222 74.64 -25.03 27.58
N GLN A 223 74.07 -24.45 28.64
CA GLN A 223 72.65 -24.20 28.84
C GLN A 223 72.21 -23.05 27.91
N TYR A 224 71.54 -23.39 26.82
CA TYR A 224 70.83 -22.40 26.00
C TYR A 224 69.62 -21.88 26.77
N HIS A 225 69.81 -20.66 27.25
CA HIS A 225 68.89 -19.63 27.74
C HIS A 225 67.39 -19.89 27.58
N THR A 226 66.73 -20.02 28.73
CA THR A 226 65.36 -19.56 28.99
C THR A 226 65.25 -18.05 28.75
N ILE A 227 64.45 -17.63 27.76
CA ILE A 227 63.95 -16.25 27.69
C ILE A 227 62.64 -16.20 28.46
N SER A 228 62.75 -15.76 29.71
CA SER A 228 61.63 -15.23 30.49
C SER A 228 61.30 -13.80 30.06
N ALA A 229 60.05 -13.44 30.26
CA ALA A 229 59.43 -12.18 29.91
C ALA A 229 60.22 -10.92 30.31
N THR A 230 60.42 -10.01 29.36
CA THR A 230 60.25 -8.56 29.49
C THR A 230 60.33 -7.93 28.10
N GLY A 231 59.25 -7.30 27.65
CA GLY A 231 59.17 -6.67 26.33
C GLY A 231 58.74 -5.21 26.43
N GLN A 232 59.66 -4.34 26.88
CA GLN A 232 59.73 -2.97 26.38
C GLN A 232 60.62 -2.97 25.13
N GLN A 233 60.14 -2.27 24.10
CA GLN A 233 60.81 -1.75 22.91
C GLN A 233 62.27 -2.17 22.65
N GLN A 234 62.54 -2.83 21.51
CA GLN A 234 63.41 -2.28 20.46
C GLN A 234 63.47 -3.16 19.19
N GLN A 235 63.99 -2.51 18.15
CA GLN A 235 64.04 -2.83 16.73
C GLN A 235 64.87 -4.07 16.32
N THR A 236 64.36 -4.72 15.27
CA THR A 236 65.04 -5.30 14.09
C THR A 236 65.97 -6.53 14.17
N VAL A 237 65.77 -7.36 13.13
CA VAL A 237 66.63 -8.35 12.46
C VAL A 237 66.60 -9.79 13.00
N GLY A 238 65.92 -10.66 12.24
CA GLY A 238 66.01 -12.12 12.38
C GLY A 238 64.93 -12.82 11.57
N ALA A 239 65.33 -13.52 10.51
CA ALA A 239 64.45 -14.20 9.57
C ALA A 239 63.54 -15.24 10.26
N VAL A 240 62.23 -14.99 10.22
CA VAL A 240 61.17 -15.96 10.54
C VAL A 240 60.71 -16.59 9.22
N PRO A 241 60.49 -17.92 9.15
CA PRO A 241 60.04 -18.60 7.95
C PRO A 241 58.76 -18.00 7.39
N THR A 242 58.71 -17.91 6.06
CA THR A 242 57.79 -17.10 5.24
C THR A 242 56.30 -17.44 5.33
N ASP A 243 55.88 -18.47 6.07
CA ASP A 243 54.48 -18.87 6.18
C ASP A 243 53.66 -18.07 7.20
N THR A 244 54.29 -17.44 8.20
CA THR A 244 53.55 -16.73 9.26
C THR A 244 53.05 -15.35 8.83
N LYS A 245 53.68 -14.71 7.83
CA LYS A 245 53.26 -13.40 7.32
C LYS A 245 51.93 -13.46 6.56
N TYR A 246 51.69 -14.54 5.81
CA TYR A 246 50.43 -14.74 5.10
C TYR A 246 49.28 -15.08 6.06
N SER A 247 49.53 -15.91 7.08
CA SER A 247 48.53 -16.21 8.11
C SER A 247 48.14 -14.98 8.94
N SER A 248 49.08 -14.10 9.26
CA SER A 248 48.77 -12.84 9.95
C SER A 248 47.98 -11.87 9.08
N MET A 249 48.23 -11.84 7.77
CA MET A 249 47.52 -10.97 6.82
C MET A 249 46.10 -11.48 6.55
N ASP A 250 45.91 -12.80 6.45
CA ASP A 250 44.58 -13.42 6.32
C ASP A 250 43.73 -13.24 7.59
N PHE A 251 44.34 -13.30 8.77
CA PHE A 251 43.66 -13.02 10.03
C PHE A 251 43.23 -11.55 10.13
N GLN A 252 44.12 -10.62 9.76
CA GLN A 252 43.79 -9.20 9.67
C GLN A 252 42.63 -8.95 8.69
N LEU A 253 42.67 -9.60 7.53
CA LEU A 253 41.63 -9.49 6.50
C LEU A 253 40.28 -10.06 6.97
N MET A 254 40.27 -11.17 7.71
CA MET A 254 39.06 -11.72 8.31
C MET A 254 38.46 -10.79 9.36
N ILE A 255 39.29 -10.14 10.19
CA ILE A 255 38.82 -9.15 11.16
C ILE A 255 38.20 -7.95 10.44
N SER A 256 38.90 -7.37 9.46
CA SER A 256 38.39 -6.23 8.69
C SER A 256 37.08 -6.57 7.98
N ARG A 257 36.99 -7.75 7.35
CA ARG A 257 35.76 -8.18 6.67
C ARG A 257 34.61 -8.42 7.64
N SER A 258 34.88 -9.01 8.80
CA SER A 258 33.88 -9.17 9.86
C SER A 258 33.40 -7.82 10.39
N GLN A 259 34.28 -6.82 10.46
CA GLN A 259 33.95 -5.47 10.90
C GLN A 259 33.11 -4.74 9.86
N ASP A 260 33.45 -4.86 8.57
CA ASP A 260 32.65 -4.35 7.45
C ASP A 260 31.23 -4.96 7.45
N ASP A 261 31.12 -6.26 7.72
CA ASP A 261 29.83 -6.96 7.81
C ASP A 261 28.99 -6.48 9.01
N ILE A 262 29.62 -6.05 10.10
CA ILE A 262 28.93 -5.44 11.26
C ILE A 262 28.49 -4.02 10.92
N VAL A 263 29.37 -3.20 10.35
CA VAL A 263 29.05 -1.83 9.94
C VAL A 263 27.91 -1.83 8.93
N ARG A 264 27.94 -2.75 7.97
CA ARG A 264 26.86 -2.91 6.99
C ARG A 264 25.54 -3.26 7.67
N ARG A 265 25.53 -4.24 8.58
CA ARG A 265 24.32 -4.58 9.35
C ARG A 265 23.79 -3.41 10.16
N VAL A 266 24.65 -2.67 10.85
CA VAL A 266 24.24 -1.49 11.63
C VAL A 266 23.69 -0.37 10.73
N CYS A 267 24.27 -0.18 9.53
CA CYS A 267 23.74 0.75 8.54
C CYS A 267 22.36 0.32 8.02
N ASP A 268 22.19 -0.98 7.76
CA ASP A 268 20.92 -1.56 7.31
C ASP A 268 19.84 -1.41 8.40
N GLU A 269 20.15 -1.79 9.64
CA GLU A 269 19.25 -1.62 10.82
C GLU A 269 18.90 -0.14 11.06
N ASN A 270 19.85 0.78 10.90
CA ASN A 270 19.56 2.22 10.96
C ASN A 270 18.63 2.66 9.84
N GLY A 271 18.76 2.10 8.63
CA GLY A 271 17.86 2.32 7.52
C GLY A 271 16.44 1.87 7.85
N GLU A 272 16.30 0.65 8.37
CA GLU A 272 15.02 0.09 8.80
C GLU A 272 14.36 0.90 9.91
N LEU A 273 15.12 1.37 10.91
CA LEU A 273 14.61 2.24 11.98
C LEU A 273 14.09 3.57 11.44
N LYS A 274 14.78 4.18 10.47
CA LYS A 274 14.33 5.42 9.82
C LYS A 274 13.01 5.20 9.07
N GLU A 275 12.86 4.08 8.37
CA GLU A 275 11.60 3.74 7.70
C GLU A 275 10.48 3.44 8.70
N CYS A 276 10.78 2.77 9.83
CA CYS A 276 9.81 2.58 10.91
C CYS A 276 9.32 3.91 11.50
N LEU A 277 10.20 4.89 11.69
CA LEU A 277 9.80 6.22 12.18
C LEU A 277 8.93 6.98 11.16
N LYS A 278 9.24 6.90 9.86
CA LYS A 278 8.38 7.48 8.82
C LYS A 278 7.00 6.81 8.78
N ALA A 279 6.97 5.48 8.89
CA ALA A 279 5.72 4.72 8.96
C ALA A 279 4.91 5.12 10.19
N LEU A 280 5.55 5.24 11.36
CA LEU A 280 4.91 5.69 12.59
C LEU A 280 4.29 7.08 12.46
N GLN A 281 5.01 8.04 11.86
CA GLN A 281 4.45 9.36 11.58
C GLN A 281 3.20 9.25 10.71
N LYS A 282 3.25 8.47 9.64
CA LYS A 282 2.10 8.27 8.74
C LYS A 282 0.91 7.65 9.48
N GLU A 283 1.13 6.59 10.26
CA GLU A 283 0.07 5.93 11.03
C GLU A 283 -0.60 6.89 12.02
N MET A 284 0.15 7.79 12.65
CA MET A 284 -0.43 8.82 13.53
C MET A 284 -1.41 9.75 12.78
N PHE A 285 -1.07 10.16 11.54
CA PHE A 285 -1.99 10.94 10.71
C PHE A 285 -3.21 10.11 10.27
N ASP A 286 -3.01 8.85 9.88
CA ASP A 286 -4.09 7.95 9.47
C ASP A 286 -5.10 7.70 10.62
N ILE A 287 -4.60 7.52 11.86
CA ILE A 287 -5.44 7.38 13.07
C ILE A 287 -6.32 8.62 13.27
N VAL A 288 -5.73 9.80 13.12
CA VAL A 288 -6.42 11.07 13.26
C VAL A 288 -7.52 11.23 12.21
N ASP A 289 -7.21 10.97 10.94
CA ASP A 289 -8.16 11.07 9.84
C ASP A 289 -9.31 10.08 10.00
N LEU A 290 -9.01 8.86 10.45
CA LEU A 290 -10.01 7.84 10.77
C LEU A 290 -10.93 8.29 11.90
N LYS A 291 -10.37 8.76 13.03
CA LYS A 291 -11.15 9.22 14.18
C LYS A 291 -12.00 10.45 13.85
N ALA A 292 -11.47 11.41 13.09
CA ALA A 292 -12.21 12.56 12.60
C ALA A 292 -13.37 12.14 11.68
N THR A 293 -13.17 11.12 10.84
CA THR A 293 -14.23 10.58 9.98
C THR A 293 -15.31 9.85 10.78
N ILE A 294 -14.92 9.05 11.78
CA ILE A 294 -15.88 8.39 12.68
C ILE A 294 -16.71 9.43 13.45
N TYR A 295 -16.05 10.46 13.98
CA TYR A 295 -16.72 11.57 14.65
C TYR A 295 -17.75 12.24 13.73
N ARG A 296 -17.33 12.61 12.51
CA ARG A 296 -18.20 13.22 11.51
C ARG A 296 -19.42 12.37 11.20
N ASN A 297 -19.21 11.09 10.91
CA ASN A 297 -20.30 10.17 10.55
C ASN A 297 -21.30 10.01 11.70
N ARG A 298 -20.83 9.98 12.96
CA ARG A 298 -21.71 9.92 14.13
C ARG A 298 -22.46 11.24 14.36
N PHE A 299 -21.76 12.36 14.23
CA PHE A 299 -22.35 13.69 14.36
C PHE A 299 -23.44 13.92 13.31
N GLU A 300 -23.20 13.60 12.04
CA GLU A 300 -24.19 13.69 10.96
C GLU A 300 -25.40 12.77 11.19
N ALA A 301 -25.18 11.55 11.69
CA ALA A 301 -26.25 10.60 12.00
C ALA A 301 -27.16 11.06 13.16
N GLU A 302 -26.59 11.72 14.17
CA GLU A 302 -27.34 12.18 15.35
C GLU A 302 -27.95 13.58 15.18
N LEU A 303 -27.33 14.46 14.38
CA LEU A 303 -27.75 15.85 14.19
C LEU A 303 -28.43 16.12 12.83
N SER A 304 -29.08 15.11 12.25
CA SER A 304 -29.86 15.21 11.01
C SER A 304 -31.05 16.20 11.05
N SER A 305 -31.25 16.95 12.15
CA SER A 305 -32.28 17.99 12.25
C SER A 305 -31.76 19.21 13.04
N HIS A 306 -31.59 20.33 12.33
CA HIS A 306 -31.31 21.68 12.85
C HIS A 306 -29.99 21.90 13.58
N ASP A 307 -28.97 22.33 12.85
CA ASP A 307 -28.45 23.71 12.86
C ASP A 307 -27.04 23.70 12.23
N ALA A 308 -26.89 24.26 11.02
CA ALA A 308 -25.67 24.16 10.21
C ALA A 308 -24.56 25.14 10.65
N SER A 309 -24.55 25.55 11.92
CA SER A 309 -23.74 26.69 12.39
C SER A 309 -22.66 26.33 13.41
N THR A 310 -22.55 25.09 13.88
CA THR A 310 -21.37 24.67 14.67
C THR A 310 -20.15 24.53 13.75
N PRO A 311 -19.03 25.26 14.01
CA PRO A 311 -17.88 25.27 13.11
C PRO A 311 -17.25 23.88 13.02
N PHE A 312 -17.45 23.24 11.88
CA PHE A 312 -16.85 21.96 11.49
C PHE A 312 -15.31 21.97 11.47
N ASP A 313 -14.71 23.16 11.56
CA ASP A 313 -13.26 23.38 11.69
C ASP A 313 -12.71 22.99 13.09
N ALA A 314 -13.55 22.60 14.05
CA ALA A 314 -13.15 22.26 15.42
C ALA A 314 -12.42 20.90 15.57
N VAL A 315 -12.54 19.99 14.59
CA VAL A 315 -11.85 18.69 14.58
C VAL A 315 -10.67 18.72 13.60
N ARG A 316 -9.96 19.84 13.55
CA ARG A 316 -8.69 19.95 12.82
C ARG A 316 -7.57 19.46 13.72
N HIS A 317 -6.67 18.66 13.14
CA HIS A 317 -5.58 18.06 13.88
C HIS A 317 -4.33 18.91 13.81
N ASP A 318 -3.79 19.25 14.99
CA ASP A 318 -2.59 20.07 15.11
C ASP A 318 -1.29 19.25 15.10
N LEU A 319 -1.27 18.07 14.47
CA LEU A 319 -0.04 17.27 14.40
C LEU A 319 1.02 17.97 13.55
N ASP A 320 2.24 18.09 14.09
CA ASP A 320 3.34 18.74 13.38
C ASP A 320 3.95 17.74 12.40
N LYS A 321 3.85 18.00 11.10
CA LYS A 321 4.50 17.15 10.09
C LYS A 321 6.01 17.26 10.24
N ILE A 322 6.67 16.14 10.53
CA ILE A 322 8.12 16.07 10.52
C ILE A 322 8.55 16.00 9.05
N ARG A 323 9.53 16.83 8.68
CA ARG A 323 10.04 16.88 7.31
C ARG A 323 10.86 15.64 7.00
N GLU A 324 10.76 15.13 5.79
CA GLU A 324 11.48 13.92 5.38
C GLU A 324 13.01 14.10 5.43
N GLU A 325 13.51 15.32 5.19
CA GLU A 325 14.94 15.60 5.23
C GLU A 325 15.55 15.41 6.63
N LEU A 326 14.76 15.51 7.70
CA LEU A 326 15.25 15.25 9.05
C LEU A 326 15.61 13.78 9.27
N PHE A 327 14.98 12.85 8.54
CA PHE A 327 15.27 11.43 8.66
C PHE A 327 16.52 11.02 7.88
N SER A 328 16.95 11.79 6.87
CA SER A 328 18.17 11.49 6.10
C SER A 328 19.44 11.98 6.79
N LEU A 329 19.34 12.93 7.72
CA LEU A 329 20.47 13.46 8.48
C LEU A 329 21.06 12.44 9.48
N PRO A 330 22.34 12.60 9.86
CA PRO A 330 22.95 11.86 10.97
C PRO A 330 22.21 12.10 12.29
N PHE A 331 22.14 11.08 13.14
CA PHE A 331 21.39 11.15 14.41
C PHE A 331 21.89 12.28 15.33
N ASP A 332 23.19 12.55 15.35
CA ASP A 332 23.76 13.61 16.19
C ASP A 332 23.28 15.02 15.79
N GLN A 333 22.88 15.18 14.53
CA GLN A 333 22.40 16.46 13.99
C GLN A 333 20.88 16.61 14.11
N ALA A 334 20.11 15.55 13.86
CA ALA A 334 18.63 15.63 13.78
C ALA A 334 17.89 14.80 14.82
N GLY A 335 18.55 13.87 15.51
CA GLY A 335 17.95 12.90 16.43
C GLY A 335 17.22 13.55 17.60
N ARG A 336 17.81 14.58 18.21
CA ARG A 336 17.16 15.33 19.31
C ARG A 336 15.89 16.04 18.85
N GLU A 337 15.91 16.66 17.67
CA GLU A 337 14.75 17.34 17.10
C GLU A 337 13.64 16.33 16.75
N LEU A 338 14.00 15.19 16.15
CA LEU A 338 13.07 14.11 15.84
C LEU A 338 12.36 13.60 17.10
N VAL A 339 13.11 13.28 18.16
CA VAL A 339 12.55 12.79 19.42
C VAL A 339 11.57 13.79 20.01
N VAL A 340 11.94 15.08 20.08
CA VAL A 340 11.07 16.13 20.62
C VAL A 340 9.78 16.27 19.79
N LYS A 341 9.87 16.22 18.46
CA LYS A 341 8.69 16.29 17.59
C LYS A 341 7.76 15.09 17.74
N PHE A 342 8.30 13.88 17.82
CA PHE A 342 7.49 12.69 18.07
C PHE A 342 6.80 12.77 19.44
N GLN A 343 7.53 13.12 20.50
CA GLN A 343 6.94 13.28 21.84
C GLN A 343 5.80 14.31 21.86
N ARG A 344 6.00 15.44 21.17
CA ARG A 344 4.97 16.48 21.04
C ARG A 344 3.76 15.97 20.24
N ASN A 345 3.99 15.27 19.13
CA ASN A 345 2.92 14.71 18.31
C ASN A 345 2.13 13.64 19.07
N PHE A 346 2.78 12.78 19.86
CA PHE A 346 2.08 11.79 20.69
C PHE A 346 1.23 12.44 21.78
N SER A 347 1.74 13.51 22.39
CA SER A 347 0.97 14.28 23.37
C SER A 347 -0.27 14.88 22.72
N LYS A 348 -0.11 15.54 21.56
CA LYS A 348 -1.22 16.12 20.78
C LYS A 348 -2.21 15.05 20.30
N LEU A 349 -1.73 13.88 19.87
CA LEU A 349 -2.57 12.76 19.44
C LEU A 349 -3.42 12.23 20.59
N ARG A 350 -2.83 12.04 21.77
CA ARG A 350 -3.56 11.64 22.97
C ARG A 350 -4.63 12.66 23.32
N ASP A 351 -4.28 13.94 23.38
CA ASP A 351 -5.23 15.00 23.73
C ASP A 351 -6.33 15.15 22.67
N PHE A 352 -6.04 14.85 21.39
CA PHE A 352 -7.03 14.75 20.32
C PHE A 352 -7.98 13.56 20.52
N MET A 353 -7.45 12.37 20.79
CA MET A 353 -8.26 11.18 21.04
C MET A 353 -9.17 11.35 22.26
N GLU A 354 -8.65 11.90 23.36
CA GLU A 354 -9.44 12.16 24.57
C GLU A 354 -10.57 13.16 24.34
N ARG A 355 -10.35 14.18 23.50
CA ARG A 355 -11.40 15.14 23.10
C ARG A 355 -12.47 14.46 22.25
N VAL A 356 -12.05 13.78 21.18
CA VAL A 356 -12.98 13.08 20.28
C VAL A 356 -13.79 12.02 21.02
N ASP A 357 -13.17 11.21 21.87
CA ASP A 357 -13.86 10.16 22.60
C ASP A 357 -14.83 10.76 23.66
N ARG A 358 -14.47 11.89 24.30
CA ARG A 358 -15.36 12.65 25.20
C ARG A 358 -16.59 13.19 24.46
N ASP A 359 -16.38 13.81 23.30
CA ASP A 359 -17.47 14.40 22.52
C ASP A 359 -18.38 13.30 21.94
N ILE A 360 -17.81 12.18 21.49
CA ILE A 360 -18.59 11.00 21.07
C ILE A 360 -19.39 10.41 22.24
N ALA A 361 -18.82 10.36 23.44
CA ALA A 361 -19.54 9.89 24.61
C ALA A 361 -20.74 10.80 24.94
N GLN A 362 -20.58 12.13 24.81
CA GLN A 362 -21.67 13.10 25.03
C GLN A 362 -22.80 12.95 24.01
N LEU A 363 -22.47 12.70 22.74
CA LEU A 363 -23.42 12.38 21.67
C LEU A 363 -24.27 11.14 22.02
N SER A 364 -23.64 10.07 22.52
CA SER A 364 -24.34 8.83 22.88
C SER A 364 -25.41 8.97 23.98
N VAL A 365 -25.24 9.91 24.92
CA VAL A 365 -26.15 10.11 26.07
C VAL A 365 -27.52 10.65 25.62
N PHE A 366 -27.59 11.41 24.53
CA PHE A 366 -28.85 11.93 24.00
C PHE A 366 -29.72 10.84 23.33
N SER A 367 -29.12 9.75 22.86
CA SER A 367 -29.85 8.63 22.27
C SER A 367 -30.52 7.71 23.30
N ALA A 368 -29.94 7.59 24.51
CA ALA A 368 -30.49 6.76 25.59
C ALA A 368 -31.68 7.42 26.29
N SER A 369 -31.70 8.75 26.39
CA SER A 369 -32.77 9.49 27.10
C SER A 369 -34.08 9.60 26.31
N ARG A 370 -34.14 9.18 25.03
CA ARG A 370 -35.37 9.17 24.21
C ARG A 370 -36.08 7.81 24.18
N LYS A 371 -35.56 6.78 24.86
CA LYS A 371 -36.10 5.41 24.83
C LYS A 371 -36.75 4.96 26.15
N GLY A 372 -37.15 5.90 27.00
CA GLY A 372 -37.73 5.63 28.31
C GLY A 372 -38.97 6.47 28.59
N ASP A 373 -39.97 6.44 27.71
CA ASP A 373 -41.34 6.82 28.04
C ASP A 373 -42.31 6.25 27.00
N ASP A 374 -42.46 4.92 26.98
CA ASP A 374 -43.65 4.27 26.43
C ASP A 374 -43.89 2.99 27.27
N GLY A 375 -45.03 3.00 27.96
CA GLY A 375 -45.35 2.14 29.08
C GLY A 375 -45.68 0.68 28.76
N GLU A 376 -45.55 -0.11 29.82
CA GLU A 376 -46.42 -1.19 30.28
C GLU A 376 -47.22 -2.02 29.26
N ASN A 377 -46.86 -3.32 29.20
CA ASN A 377 -47.71 -4.49 29.44
C ASN A 377 -47.35 -5.63 28.48
N GLY A 378 -46.90 -6.76 29.04
CA GLY A 378 -46.61 -7.96 28.28
C GLY A 378 -46.11 -9.06 29.20
N GLU A 379 -47.08 -9.80 29.71
CA GLU A 379 -46.98 -10.85 30.72
C GLU A 379 -46.01 -11.98 30.31
N ASN A 380 -45.38 -12.54 31.34
CA ASN A 380 -44.57 -13.75 31.31
C ASN A 380 -45.43 -14.97 30.93
N GLU A 381 -45.05 -15.69 29.88
CA GLU A 381 -45.34 -17.12 29.76
C GLU A 381 -44.03 -17.86 29.53
N GLU A 382 -43.52 -18.42 30.64
CA GLU A 382 -42.60 -19.55 30.62
C GLU A 382 -43.33 -20.75 30.00
N MET A 383 -42.83 -21.25 28.87
CA MET A 383 -43.26 -22.54 28.34
C MET A 383 -42.03 -23.46 28.22
N GLU A 384 -41.84 -24.21 29.29
CA GLU A 384 -40.93 -25.34 29.48
C GLU A 384 -41.43 -26.54 28.66
N TYR A 385 -40.58 -27.07 27.77
CA TYR A 385 -40.74 -28.42 27.24
C TYR A 385 -39.40 -29.15 27.31
N GLY A 386 -39.30 -30.08 28.26
CA GLY A 386 -38.51 -31.28 28.08
C GLY A 386 -39.26 -32.26 27.17
N ASP A 387 -38.55 -33.01 26.33
CA ASP A 387 -38.08 -34.36 26.70
C ASP A 387 -37.61 -35.18 25.47
N GLU A 388 -36.50 -35.86 25.69
CA GLU A 388 -36.03 -37.18 25.21
C GLU A 388 -36.15 -37.75 23.77
N ASN A 389 -35.12 -38.58 23.50
CA ASN A 389 -34.88 -39.60 22.45
C ASN A 389 -34.29 -39.10 21.13
N GLY A 390 -33.17 -39.63 20.61
CA GLY A 390 -32.54 -40.94 20.80
C GLY A 390 -32.28 -41.52 19.39
N GLY A 391 -31.04 -41.89 19.06
CA GLY A 391 -30.77 -42.51 17.75
C GLY A 391 -29.31 -42.55 17.31
N ASP A 392 -28.59 -43.54 17.81
CA ASP A 392 -27.43 -44.16 17.17
C ASP A 392 -27.68 -44.46 15.68
N TYR A 393 -26.72 -44.16 14.81
CA TYR A 393 -26.29 -45.07 13.72
C TYR A 393 -24.86 -44.74 13.27
N ALA A 394 -24.02 -45.77 13.37
CA ALA A 394 -22.65 -45.81 12.85
C ALA A 394 -22.60 -46.25 11.37
N ASN A 395 -21.43 -45.98 10.76
CA ASN A 395 -20.86 -46.56 9.53
C ASN A 395 -21.50 -46.21 8.17
N GLU A 396 -20.74 -45.56 7.28
CA GLU A 396 -19.94 -46.30 6.29
C GLU A 396 -19.01 -45.37 5.48
N VAL A 397 -17.87 -45.95 5.16
CA VAL A 397 -16.85 -45.55 4.19
C VAL A 397 -17.46 -45.38 2.80
N VAL A 398 -16.98 -44.42 2.00
CA VAL A 398 -16.66 -44.56 0.56
C VAL A 398 -16.23 -43.21 -0.03
N SER A 399 -14.97 -43.18 -0.49
CA SER A 399 -14.43 -42.20 -1.42
C SER A 399 -15.00 -42.48 -2.82
N PRO A 400 -15.25 -41.47 -3.69
CA PRO A 400 -14.32 -41.35 -4.81
C PRO A 400 -14.18 -39.96 -5.47
N LYS A 401 -12.96 -39.76 -6.00
CA LYS A 401 -12.57 -39.19 -7.31
C LYS A 401 -13.13 -37.83 -7.75
N GLY A 402 -12.18 -36.97 -8.10
CA GLY A 402 -12.44 -35.60 -8.52
C GLY A 402 -12.98 -35.45 -9.93
N THR A 403 -13.50 -34.26 -10.20
CA THR A 403 -13.45 -33.63 -11.51
C THR A 403 -13.28 -32.12 -11.32
N ARG A 404 -12.24 -31.60 -11.97
CA ARG A 404 -11.89 -30.18 -12.09
C ARG A 404 -12.95 -29.50 -12.95
N LYS A 405 -13.79 -28.64 -12.36
CA LYS A 405 -14.68 -27.73 -13.10
C LYS A 405 -14.31 -26.27 -12.81
N GLN A 406 -14.25 -25.52 -13.90
CA GLN A 406 -13.82 -24.13 -14.01
C GLN A 406 -14.74 -23.21 -13.18
N ALA A 407 -14.16 -22.40 -12.29
CA ALA A 407 -14.86 -21.36 -11.57
C ALA A 407 -15.10 -20.15 -12.50
N LYS A 408 -16.32 -20.03 -13.03
CA LYS A 408 -16.83 -18.79 -13.63
C LYS A 408 -17.11 -17.80 -12.49
N LYS A 409 -16.52 -16.60 -12.58
CA LYS A 409 -16.81 -15.45 -11.72
C LYS A 409 -18.31 -15.13 -11.74
N ALA A 410 -18.99 -15.29 -10.61
CA ALA A 410 -20.34 -14.81 -10.41
C ALA A 410 -20.30 -13.28 -10.13
N GLN A 411 -20.99 -12.52 -10.96
CA GLN A 411 -21.36 -11.13 -10.66
C GLN A 411 -22.55 -11.12 -9.68
N PRO A 412 -22.68 -10.12 -8.78
CA PRO A 412 -23.84 -10.00 -7.91
C PRO A 412 -25.07 -9.58 -8.74
N PRO A 413 -26.25 -10.21 -8.56
CA PRO A 413 -27.45 -9.83 -9.28
C PRO A 413 -27.97 -8.49 -8.75
N ARG A 414 -28.19 -7.58 -9.68
CA ARG A 414 -28.82 -6.28 -9.46
C ARG A 414 -30.31 -6.46 -9.14
N LYS A 415 -30.74 -5.78 -8.07
CA LYS A 415 -32.07 -5.20 -7.78
C LYS A 415 -33.31 -6.11 -7.98
N PHE A 416 -33.93 -6.42 -6.83
CA PHE A 416 -35.28 -6.95 -6.65
C PHE A 416 -36.33 -6.23 -7.52
N LYS A 417 -36.74 -6.85 -8.62
CA LYS A 417 -38.04 -6.63 -9.25
C LYS A 417 -38.51 -7.95 -9.87
N GLY A 418 -39.49 -8.60 -9.25
CA GLY A 418 -40.19 -9.76 -9.81
C GLY A 418 -40.10 -11.04 -8.99
N ILE A 419 -40.64 -11.05 -7.77
CA ILE A 419 -41.10 -12.30 -7.13
C ILE A 419 -42.59 -12.38 -7.46
N SER A 420 -42.96 -13.10 -8.52
CA SER A 420 -44.37 -13.20 -8.96
C SER A 420 -45.03 -14.51 -8.58
N THR A 421 -44.30 -15.44 -7.92
CA THR A 421 -44.84 -16.76 -7.58
C THR A 421 -44.46 -17.19 -6.16
N VAL A 422 -45.40 -17.85 -5.47
CA VAL A 422 -45.21 -18.43 -4.13
C VAL A 422 -44.06 -19.45 -4.11
N GLY A 423 -43.79 -20.13 -5.24
CA GLY A 423 -42.66 -21.04 -5.39
C GLY A 423 -41.30 -20.34 -5.32
N GLN A 424 -41.16 -19.14 -5.90
CA GLN A 424 -39.94 -18.35 -5.80
C GLN A 424 -39.69 -17.84 -4.38
N LEU A 425 -40.77 -17.49 -3.66
CA LEU A 425 -40.67 -17.11 -2.25
C LEU A 425 -40.23 -18.28 -1.37
N LYS A 426 -40.78 -19.49 -1.58
CA LYS A 426 -40.34 -20.70 -0.86
C LYS A 426 -38.87 -21.04 -1.12
N HIS A 427 -38.39 -20.87 -2.35
CA HIS A 427 -36.98 -21.09 -2.66
C HIS A 427 -36.07 -20.05 -2.02
N LEU A 428 -36.51 -18.79 -1.95
CA LEU A 428 -35.78 -17.73 -1.28
C LEU A 428 -35.68 -17.99 0.23
N LEU A 429 -36.77 -18.42 0.86
CA LEU A 429 -36.79 -18.77 2.28
C LEU A 429 -35.85 -19.94 2.61
N ARG A 430 -35.82 -21.00 1.78
CA ARG A 430 -34.85 -22.10 1.95
C ARG A 430 -33.39 -21.65 1.85
N ASN A 431 -33.11 -20.67 0.98
CA ASN A 431 -31.76 -20.11 0.87
C ASN A 431 -31.39 -19.26 2.09
N TYR A 432 -32.36 -18.59 2.71
CA TYR A 432 -32.15 -17.88 3.97
C TYR A 432 -31.93 -18.85 5.14
N ASP A 433 -32.68 -19.95 5.22
CA ASP A 433 -32.47 -20.98 6.26
C ASP A 433 -31.05 -21.57 6.19
N ALA A 434 -30.59 -21.93 4.98
CA ALA A 434 -29.23 -22.44 4.77
C ALA A 434 -28.14 -21.41 5.11
N LEU A 435 -28.41 -20.11 4.89
CA LEU A 435 -27.49 -19.03 5.25
C LEU A 435 -27.40 -18.86 6.77
N VAL A 436 -28.54 -18.92 7.46
CA VAL A 436 -28.63 -18.80 8.91
C VAL A 436 -27.94 -19.99 9.59
N GLU A 437 -28.15 -21.22 9.12
CA GLU A 437 -27.43 -22.40 9.62
C GLU A 437 -25.91 -22.27 9.42
N GLY A 438 -25.47 -21.75 8.27
CA GLY A 438 -24.05 -21.49 8.00
C GLY A 438 -23.44 -20.47 8.96
N GLN A 439 -24.15 -19.39 9.26
CA GLN A 439 -23.72 -18.38 10.24
C GLN A 439 -23.68 -18.96 11.67
N HIS A 440 -24.66 -19.79 12.04
CA HIS A 440 -24.71 -20.41 13.36
C HIS A 440 -23.56 -21.41 13.57
N SER A 441 -23.21 -22.18 12.54
CA SER A 441 -22.06 -23.09 12.56
C SER A 441 -20.72 -22.35 12.75
N LEU A 442 -20.51 -21.22 12.07
CA LEU A 442 -19.32 -20.37 12.22
C LEU A 442 -19.21 -19.75 13.62
N LEU A 443 -20.35 -19.33 14.20
CA LEU A 443 -20.41 -18.81 15.55
C LEU A 443 -20.00 -19.88 16.58
N ASN A 444 -20.58 -21.08 16.49
CA ASN A 444 -20.26 -22.20 17.38
C ASN A 444 -18.81 -22.67 17.26
N GLN A 445 -18.23 -22.61 16.05
CA GLN A 445 -16.82 -22.89 15.85
C GLN A 445 -15.92 -21.83 16.50
N SER A 446 -16.33 -20.57 16.50
CA SER A 446 -15.61 -19.47 17.14
C SER A 446 -15.69 -19.55 18.68
N ILE A 447 -16.86 -19.87 19.21
CA ILE A 447 -17.09 -20.11 20.65
C ILE A 447 -16.24 -21.30 21.13
N SER A 448 -16.25 -22.42 20.40
CA SER A 448 -15.44 -23.60 20.76
C SER A 448 -13.93 -23.35 20.72
N LYS A 449 -13.46 -22.44 19.85
CA LYS A 449 -12.05 -22.02 19.81
C LYS A 449 -11.70 -21.08 20.97
N MET A 450 -12.63 -20.23 21.39
CA MET A 450 -12.46 -19.35 22.55
C MET A 450 -12.59 -20.09 23.89
N ALA A 451 -13.24 -21.25 23.93
CA ALA A 451 -13.31 -22.09 25.14
C ALA A 451 -11.98 -22.81 25.48
N LYS A 452 -10.93 -22.68 24.66
CA LYS A 452 -9.57 -23.19 24.94
C LYS A 452 -8.66 -22.14 25.57
N ILE A 453 -9.15 -21.44 26.60
CA ILE A 453 -8.28 -20.66 27.49
C ILE A 453 -7.63 -21.66 28.47
N PRO A 454 -6.30 -21.72 28.56
CA PRO A 454 -5.62 -22.60 29.53
C PRO A 454 -6.06 -22.26 30.96
N PRO A 455 -6.14 -23.25 31.86
CA PRO A 455 -6.48 -23.01 33.26
C PRO A 455 -5.53 -22.00 33.91
N ALA A 456 -6.03 -21.22 34.88
CA ALA A 456 -5.34 -20.08 35.51
C ALA A 456 -3.93 -20.42 36.07
N ASP A 457 -3.67 -21.69 36.35
CA ASP A 457 -2.40 -22.17 36.89
C ASP A 457 -1.24 -22.08 35.87
N GLU A 458 -1.52 -22.25 34.57
CA GLU A 458 -0.50 -22.11 33.51
C GLU A 458 -0.17 -20.64 33.22
N LEU A 459 -1.13 -19.74 33.40
CA LEU A 459 -0.93 -18.29 33.34
C LEU A 459 0.00 -17.79 34.46
N THR A 460 -0.13 -18.35 35.66
CA THR A 460 0.69 -17.98 36.83
C THR A 460 2.14 -18.46 36.67
N SER A 461 2.35 -19.67 36.12
CA SER A 461 3.68 -20.19 35.75
C SER A 461 4.37 -19.33 34.68
N THR A 462 3.63 -18.90 33.67
CA THR A 462 4.15 -18.01 32.62
C THR A 462 4.48 -16.62 33.18
N PHE A 463 3.69 -16.12 34.13
CA PHE A 463 3.91 -14.82 34.78
C PHE A 463 5.13 -14.82 35.71
N GLN A 464 5.43 -15.93 36.40
CA GLN A 464 6.65 -16.07 37.19
C GLN A 464 7.92 -16.11 36.33
N ARG A 465 7.83 -16.63 35.09
CA ARG A 465 8.93 -16.58 34.12
C ARG A 465 9.25 -15.17 33.62
N PHE A 466 8.34 -14.22 33.82
CA PHE A 466 8.51 -12.80 33.50
C PHE A 466 8.99 -11.95 34.68
N GLN A 467 9.44 -12.55 35.80
CA GLN A 467 10.10 -11.75 36.84
C GLN A 467 11.37 -11.10 36.28
N LEU A 468 11.35 -9.77 36.32
CA LEU A 468 12.41 -8.85 35.93
C LEU A 468 13.76 -9.26 36.53
N LEU A 469 14.82 -9.08 35.74
CA LEU A 469 16.22 -9.13 36.18
C LEU A 469 16.37 -8.42 37.53
N LYS A 470 17.12 -9.01 38.46
CA LYS A 470 17.38 -8.38 39.76
C LYS A 470 18.09 -7.05 39.53
N ASP A 471 17.89 -6.08 40.42
CA ASP A 471 18.51 -4.75 40.29
C ASP A 471 20.05 -4.82 40.12
N SER A 472 20.71 -5.82 40.72
CA SER A 472 22.14 -6.07 40.53
C SER A 472 22.50 -6.51 39.09
N GLU A 473 21.65 -7.29 38.45
CA GLU A 473 21.82 -7.75 37.06
C GLU A 473 21.51 -6.61 36.08
N LEU A 474 20.56 -5.72 36.42
CA LEU A 474 20.29 -4.50 35.66
C LEU A 474 21.47 -3.52 35.71
N ASP A 475 22.13 -3.37 36.85
CA ASP A 475 23.32 -2.51 36.96
C ASP A 475 24.53 -3.10 36.22
N GLU A 476 24.70 -4.42 36.22
CA GLU A 476 25.70 -5.09 35.39
C GLU A 476 25.41 -4.89 33.89
N MET A 477 24.14 -5.02 33.49
CA MET A 477 23.72 -4.76 32.11
C MET A 477 23.92 -3.29 31.72
N ARG A 478 23.69 -2.34 32.62
CA ARG A 478 23.97 -0.91 32.38
C ARG A 478 25.45 -0.64 32.18
N ARG A 479 26.32 -1.23 33.01
CA ARG A 479 27.78 -1.12 32.84
C ARG A 479 28.23 -1.74 31.53
N PHE A 480 27.73 -2.92 31.19
CA PHE A 480 28.01 -3.58 29.92
C PHE A 480 27.58 -2.72 28.72
N ILE A 481 26.41 -2.07 28.79
CA ILE A 481 25.93 -1.17 27.73
C ILE A 481 26.83 0.07 27.63
N GLU A 482 27.24 0.68 28.74
CA GLU A 482 28.10 1.86 28.72
C GLU A 482 29.52 1.53 28.21
N ASP A 483 30.07 0.37 28.57
CA ASP A 483 31.34 -0.13 28.03
C ASP A 483 31.26 -0.38 26.52
N ASN A 484 30.20 -1.04 26.04
CA ASN A 484 29.98 -1.23 24.61
C ASN A 484 29.81 0.10 23.88
N LYS A 485 29.09 1.05 24.47
CA LYS A 485 28.91 2.39 23.91
C LYS A 485 30.25 3.14 23.81
N SER A 486 31.13 3.00 24.80
CA SER A 486 32.48 3.57 24.76
C SER A 486 33.32 2.94 23.64
N VAL A 487 33.27 1.61 23.48
CA VAL A 487 33.97 0.90 22.39
C VAL A 487 33.45 1.34 21.02
N MET A 488 32.13 1.42 20.85
CA MET A 488 31.50 1.88 19.61
C MET A 488 31.88 3.33 19.28
N ALA A 489 31.97 4.21 20.28
CA ALA A 489 32.41 5.59 20.08
C ALA A 489 33.87 5.67 19.62
N ALA A 490 34.76 4.83 20.17
CA ALA A 490 36.15 4.75 19.74
C ALA A 490 36.26 4.24 18.29
N GLN A 491 35.52 3.18 17.95
CA GLN A 491 35.47 2.63 16.59
C GLN A 491 34.89 3.63 15.58
N TYR A 492 33.87 4.40 15.95
CA TYR A 492 33.32 5.44 15.09
C TYR A 492 34.36 6.51 14.75
N LYS A 493 35.18 6.89 15.75
CA LYS A 493 36.27 7.85 15.55
C LYS A 493 37.37 7.31 14.64
N GLU A 494 37.70 6.02 14.75
CA GLU A 494 38.63 5.35 13.82
C GLU A 494 38.07 5.29 12.40
N PHE A 495 36.79 4.94 12.25
CA PHE A 495 36.11 4.93 10.96
C PHE A 495 36.06 6.30 10.29
N GLU A 496 35.77 7.37 11.05
CA GLU A 496 35.84 8.74 10.51
C GLU A 496 37.25 9.12 10.05
N HIS A 497 38.28 8.64 10.76
CA HIS A 497 39.67 8.86 10.38
C HIS A 497 39.99 8.14 9.06
N GLU A 498 39.60 6.88 8.90
CA GLU A 498 39.76 6.12 7.66
C GLU A 498 38.97 6.71 6.49
N ARG A 499 37.73 7.14 6.73
CA ARG A 499 36.92 7.82 5.71
C ARG A 499 37.61 9.06 5.18
N ARG A 500 38.20 9.87 6.07
CA ARG A 500 38.98 11.06 5.69
C ARG A 500 40.21 10.68 4.86
N GLN A 501 40.93 9.63 5.23
CA GLN A 501 42.06 9.14 4.42
C GLN A 501 41.63 8.67 3.02
N PHE A 502 40.47 8.02 2.91
CA PHE A 502 39.93 7.59 1.62
C PHE A 502 39.48 8.77 0.74
N GLU A 503 38.83 9.77 1.34
CA GLU A 503 38.48 11.03 0.66
C GLU A 503 39.74 11.75 0.14
N GLU A 504 40.80 11.84 0.94
CA GLU A 504 42.09 12.40 0.51
C GLU A 504 42.74 11.59 -0.63
N MET A 505 42.67 10.26 -0.57
CA MET A 505 43.18 9.40 -1.64
C MET A 505 42.39 9.57 -2.94
N ASN A 506 41.07 9.67 -2.88
CA ASN A 506 40.23 9.92 -4.05
C ASN A 506 40.52 11.28 -4.67
N GLN A 507 40.68 12.33 -3.86
CA GLN A 507 41.07 13.66 -4.35
C GLN A 507 42.43 13.63 -5.06
N ARG A 508 43.41 12.88 -4.52
CA ARG A 508 44.71 12.70 -5.19
C ARG A 508 44.56 11.97 -6.52
N MET A 509 43.74 10.93 -6.57
CA MET A 509 43.49 10.15 -7.78
C MET A 509 42.77 10.98 -8.86
N GLU A 510 41.79 11.79 -8.48
CA GLU A 510 41.13 12.72 -9.40
C GLU A 510 42.11 13.77 -9.94
N GLY A 511 42.97 14.32 -9.07
CA GLY A 511 44.04 15.23 -9.48
C GLY A 511 45.00 14.58 -10.47
N GLU A 512 45.36 13.31 -10.28
CA GLU A 512 46.20 12.55 -11.21
C GLU A 512 45.49 12.26 -12.54
N LYS A 513 44.21 11.88 -12.52
CA LYS A 513 43.40 11.71 -13.73
C LYS A 513 43.33 13.00 -14.55
N MET A 514 43.15 14.15 -13.90
CA MET A 514 43.15 15.45 -14.58
C MET A 514 44.49 15.74 -15.24
N ARG A 515 45.62 15.50 -14.56
CA ARG A 515 46.96 15.65 -15.15
C ARG A 515 47.17 14.73 -16.35
N ILE A 516 46.74 13.46 -16.26
CA ILE A 516 46.83 12.51 -17.38
C ILE A 516 45.97 12.99 -18.56
N SER A 517 44.78 13.53 -18.29
CA SER A 517 43.90 14.08 -19.33
C SER A 517 44.53 15.28 -20.03
N GLU A 518 45.13 16.21 -19.28
CA GLU A 518 45.84 17.36 -19.84
C GLU A 518 47.07 16.94 -20.67
N GLU A 519 47.84 15.95 -20.18
CA GLU A 519 48.99 15.42 -20.92
C GLU A 519 48.55 14.75 -22.22
N ARG A 520 47.47 13.96 -22.17
CA ARG A 520 46.88 13.35 -23.37
C ARG A 520 46.44 14.40 -24.38
N GLU A 521 45.77 15.47 -23.94
CA GLU A 521 45.36 16.56 -24.83
C GLU A 521 46.57 17.25 -25.49
N ARG A 522 47.65 17.49 -24.73
CA ARG A 522 48.90 18.04 -25.28
C ARG A 522 49.51 17.12 -26.33
N VAL A 523 49.56 15.81 -26.08
CA VAL A 523 50.06 14.82 -27.04
C VAL A 523 49.19 14.79 -28.29
N GLU A 524 47.86 14.82 -28.15
CA GLU A 524 46.94 14.84 -29.29
C GLU A 524 47.07 16.12 -30.13
N ALA A 525 47.31 17.28 -29.50
CA ALA A 525 47.58 18.53 -30.19
C ALA A 525 48.89 18.47 -30.99
N GLU A 526 49.95 17.89 -30.41
CA GLU A 526 51.23 17.74 -31.11
C GLU A 526 51.13 16.75 -32.28
N VAL A 527 50.37 15.65 -32.11
CA VAL A 527 50.07 14.72 -33.22
C VAL A 527 49.33 15.43 -34.35
N ARG A 528 48.37 16.31 -34.05
CA ARG A 528 47.68 17.13 -35.07
C ARG A 528 48.66 18.05 -35.80
N ARG A 529 49.57 18.72 -35.08
CA ARG A 529 50.61 19.58 -35.66
C ARG A 529 51.52 18.81 -36.61
N ILE A 530 52.01 17.64 -36.21
CA ILE A 530 52.87 16.79 -37.04
C ILE A 530 52.13 16.34 -38.31
N ARG A 531 50.85 15.99 -38.20
CA ARG A 531 50.02 15.63 -39.38
C ARG A 531 49.88 16.77 -40.37
N GLU A 532 49.70 18.01 -39.89
CA GLU A 532 49.62 19.18 -40.76
C GLU A 532 50.96 19.47 -41.44
N LEU A 533 52.06 19.45 -40.68
CA LEU A 533 53.41 19.63 -41.22
C LEU A 533 53.75 18.58 -42.31
N ASN A 534 53.37 17.32 -42.07
CA ASN A 534 53.54 16.25 -43.07
C ASN A 534 52.70 16.49 -44.33
N ARG A 535 51.49 17.04 -44.18
CA ARG A 535 50.64 17.41 -45.32
C ARG A 535 51.28 18.54 -46.13
N GLU A 536 51.73 19.61 -45.47
CA GLU A 536 52.43 20.74 -46.11
C GLU A 536 53.68 20.27 -46.85
N MET A 537 54.52 19.45 -46.22
CA MET A 537 55.73 18.90 -46.84
C MET A 537 55.41 18.06 -48.08
N THR A 538 54.35 17.24 -48.02
CA THR A 538 53.89 16.43 -49.17
C THR A 538 53.41 17.33 -50.32
N GLN A 539 52.71 18.42 -50.02
CA GLN A 539 52.29 19.41 -51.01
C GLN A 539 53.47 20.15 -51.64
N SER A 540 54.46 20.57 -50.84
CA SER A 540 55.68 21.22 -51.35
C SER A 540 56.50 20.29 -52.24
N LEU A 541 56.63 19.01 -51.89
CA LEU A 541 57.29 18.02 -52.74
C LEU A 541 56.56 17.84 -54.08
N HIS A 542 55.23 17.79 -54.07
CA HIS A 542 54.45 17.66 -55.30
C HIS A 542 54.62 18.87 -56.24
N LEU A 543 54.76 20.08 -55.67
CA LEU A 543 55.02 21.31 -56.43
C LEU A 543 56.46 21.37 -56.97
N SER A 544 57.45 20.82 -56.26
CA SER A 544 58.85 20.81 -56.72
C SER A 544 59.15 19.79 -57.82
N THR A 545 58.28 18.78 -58.01
CA THR A 545 58.40 17.76 -59.08
C THR A 545 57.70 18.14 -60.38
N LYS A 546 57.01 19.29 -60.42
CA LYS A 546 56.45 19.88 -61.64
C LYS A 546 57.33 21.05 -62.08
#